data_AF-A0A3B8S0Q7-F1
#
_entry.id   AF-A0A3B8S0Q7-F1
#
_cell.length_a   1.000
_cell.length_b   1.000
_cell.length_c   1.000
_cell.angle_alpha   90.00
_cell.angle_beta   90.00
_cell.angle_gamma   90.00
#
_symmetry.space_group_name_H-M   'P 1'
#
loop_
_entity.id
_entity.type
_entity.pdbx_description
1 polymer ?
#
loop_
_entity_poly.entity_id
_entity_poly.type
_entity_poly.pdbx_seq_one_letter_code
_entity_poly.pdbx_strand_id
1 'polypeptide(L)'
;MPTPYQLFYLEIPKLLRSGPMAHRDVARELKDLFPEHCDDTIPCPHVNDNSGHPEWDHLARSAEQGLKRKEIISYNHVIRKWELI
;
A
#
# COMPACT_ATOMS: atom_id res chain seq x y z
N MET A 1 -14.97 12.96 -2.62
CA MET A 1 -13.78 12.41 -3.31
C MET A 1 -13.37 11.15 -2.57
N PRO A 2 -12.91 10.10 -3.27
CA PRO A 2 -12.40 8.90 -2.59
C PRO A 2 -11.17 9.25 -1.75
N THR A 3 -11.00 8.58 -0.61
CA THR A 3 -9.80 8.74 0.22
C THR A 3 -8.62 7.99 -0.40
N PRO A 4 -7.35 8.36 -0.08
CA PRO A 4 -6.18 7.61 -0.55
C PRO A 4 -6.30 6.11 -0.25
N TYR A 5 -6.76 5.76 0.95
CA TYR A 5 -7.05 4.37 1.32
C TYR A 5 -8.01 3.66 0.34
N GLN A 6 -9.11 4.31 -0.05
CA GLN A 6 -10.08 3.71 -0.98
C GLN A 6 -9.49 3.49 -2.36
N LEU A 7 -8.68 4.42 -2.85
CA LEU A 7 -7.97 4.30 -4.12
C LEU A 7 -6.97 3.14 -4.07
N PHE A 8 -6.10 3.12 -3.05
CA PHE A 8 -5.10 2.07 -2.88
C PHE A 8 -5.73 0.68 -2.76
N TYR A 9 -6.79 0.57 -1.97
CA TYR A 9 -7.54 -0.68 -1.79
C TYR A 9 -8.07 -1.26 -3.11
N LEU A 10 -8.52 -0.40 -4.03
CA LEU A 10 -9.01 -0.84 -5.35
C LEU A 10 -7.89 -1.15 -6.34
N GLU A 11 -6.74 -0.50 -6.20
CA GLU A 11 -5.65 -0.57 -7.18
C GLU A 11 -4.64 -1.68 -6.90
N ILE A 12 -4.32 -1.96 -5.62
CA ILE A 12 -3.35 -2.98 -5.22
C ILE A 12 -3.61 -4.35 -5.89
N PRO A 13 -4.85 -4.90 -5.93
CA PRO A 13 -5.09 -6.18 -6.60
C PRO A 13 -4.79 -6.14 -8.10
N LYS A 14 -4.95 -4.98 -8.75
CA LYS A 14 -4.64 -4.83 -10.19
C LYS A 14 -3.14 -4.83 -10.43
N LEU A 15 -2.37 -4.16 -9.58
CA LEU A 15 -0.90 -4.18 -9.63
C LEU A 15 -0.37 -5.61 -9.51
N LEU A 16 -0.90 -6.38 -8.55
CA LEU A 16 -0.49 -7.76 -8.28
C LEU A 16 -0.88 -8.76 -9.38
N ARG A 17 -1.73 -8.40 -10.36
CA ARG A 17 -2.00 -9.26 -11.54
C ARG A 17 -0.77 -9.46 -12.41
N SER A 18 0.18 -8.54 -12.37
CA SER A 18 1.45 -8.65 -13.09
C SER A 18 2.47 -9.55 -12.39
N GLY A 19 2.20 -9.94 -11.14
CA GLY A 19 3.01 -10.85 -10.36
C GLY A 19 3.21 -10.36 -8.92
N PRO A 20 3.90 -11.16 -8.08
CA PRO A 20 4.13 -10.80 -6.70
C PRO A 20 5.01 -9.55 -6.57
N MET A 21 4.63 -8.63 -5.70
CA MET A 21 5.33 -7.36 -5.46
C MET A 21 5.68 -7.17 -3.99
N ALA A 22 6.86 -6.61 -3.72
CA ALA A 22 7.16 -6.14 -2.38
C ALA A 22 6.35 -4.88 -2.09
N HIS A 23 6.03 -4.63 -0.83
CA HIS A 23 5.32 -3.41 -0.41
C HIS A 23 5.95 -2.12 -0.97
N ARG A 24 7.29 -2.05 -1.00
CA ARG A 24 8.00 -0.88 -1.57
C ARG A 24 7.69 -0.66 -3.05
N ASP A 25 7.55 -1.74 -3.82
CA ASP A 25 7.21 -1.65 -5.24
C ASP A 25 5.75 -1.23 -5.39
N VAL A 26 4.84 -1.83 -4.61
CA VAL A 26 3.43 -1.42 -4.57
C VAL A 26 3.28 0.07 -4.23
N ALA A 27 3.97 0.54 -3.19
CA ALA A 27 3.94 1.93 -2.77
C ALA A 27 4.47 2.89 -3.85
N ARG A 28 5.52 2.50 -4.59
CA ARG A 28 6.02 3.27 -5.73
C ARG A 28 4.96 3.37 -6.84
N GLU A 29 4.38 2.26 -7.26
CA GLU A 29 3.34 2.25 -8.30
C GLU A 29 2.11 3.08 -7.88
N LEU A 30 1.68 2.98 -6.62
CA LEU A 30 0.58 3.79 -6.09
C LEU A 30 0.90 5.29 -6.12
N LYS A 31 2.13 5.67 -5.80
CA LYS A 31 2.58 7.07 -5.86
C LYS A 31 2.66 7.60 -7.29
N ASP A 32 3.10 6.76 -8.23
CA ASP A 32 3.13 7.12 -9.65
C ASP A 32 1.71 7.27 -10.23
N LEU A 33 0.76 6.45 -9.76
CA LEU A 33 -0.65 6.52 -10.18
C LEU A 33 -1.45 7.65 -9.52
N PHE A 34 -1.15 7.98 -8.26
CA PHE A 34 -1.90 8.95 -7.45
C PHE A 34 -0.97 9.92 -6.71
N PRO A 35 -0.13 10.69 -7.41
CA PRO A 35 0.86 11.56 -6.79
C PRO A 35 0.21 12.63 -5.88
N GLU A 36 -0.98 13.12 -6.23
CA GLU A 36 -1.75 14.09 -5.44
C GLU A 36 -2.24 13.54 -4.09
N HIS A 37 -2.22 12.22 -3.92
CA HIS A 37 -2.63 11.53 -2.70
C HIS A 37 -1.44 11.01 -1.88
N CYS A 38 -0.21 11.31 -2.31
CA CYS A 38 1.02 10.77 -1.72
C CYS A 38 1.95 11.89 -1.22
N ASP A 39 1.44 12.70 -0.29
CA ASP A 39 2.18 13.80 0.32
C ASP A 39 3.20 13.29 1.36
N ASP A 40 4.48 13.35 1.02
CA ASP A 40 5.58 12.92 1.90
C ASP A 40 5.78 13.84 3.11
N THR A 41 5.15 15.02 3.14
CA THR A 41 5.31 15.99 4.23
C THR A 41 4.36 15.72 5.40
N ILE A 42 3.33 14.91 5.20
CA ILE A 42 2.36 14.56 6.24
C ILE A 42 2.87 13.35 7.02
N PRO A 43 3.27 13.51 8.29
CA PRO A 43 3.79 12.40 9.09
C PRO A 43 2.67 11.44 9.49
N CYS A 44 2.99 10.15 9.59
CA CYS A 44 2.06 9.16 10.11
C CYS A 44 1.74 9.42 11.61
N PRO A 45 0.46 9.58 11.99
CA PRO A 45 0.07 9.90 13.38
C PRO A 45 0.31 8.75 14.37
N HIS A 46 0.60 7.55 13.87
CA HIS A 46 0.79 6.35 14.70
C HIS A 46 2.25 6.01 14.97
N VAL A 47 3.21 6.77 14.40
CA VAL A 47 4.64 6.56 14.61
C VAL A 47 5.18 7.76 15.40
N ASN A 48 5.60 7.54 16.64
CA ASN A 48 6.15 8.59 17.51
C ASN A 48 7.56 9.04 17.10
N ASP A 49 8.23 8.28 16.23
CA ASP A 49 9.52 8.64 15.64
C ASP A 49 9.28 9.23 14.25
N ASN A 50 9.84 10.41 13.97
CA ASN A 50 9.82 11.09 12.67
C ASN A 50 10.60 10.33 11.56
N SER A 51 10.66 9.01 11.63
CA SER A 51 11.43 8.13 10.76
C SER A 51 10.74 7.90 9.42
N GLY A 52 10.55 8.96 8.64
CA GLY A 52 10.41 8.87 7.18
C GLY A 52 9.22 8.08 6.61
N HIS A 53 8.19 7.79 7.41
CA HIS A 53 6.97 7.12 6.96
C HIS A 53 5.81 8.11 6.87
N PRO A 54 5.51 8.64 5.67
CA PRO A 54 4.39 9.55 5.51
C PRO A 54 3.05 8.82 5.68
N GLU A 55 2.00 9.58 6.00
CA GLU A 55 0.66 9.04 6.25
C GLU A 55 0.16 8.18 5.09
N TRP A 56 0.42 8.58 3.84
CA TRP A 56 -0.04 7.83 2.67
C TRP A 56 0.57 6.42 2.57
N ASP A 57 1.85 6.24 2.95
CA ASP A 57 2.51 4.92 2.97
C ASP A 57 1.87 4.00 4.02
N HIS A 58 1.50 4.59 5.17
CA HIS A 58 0.72 3.89 6.19
C HIS A 58 -0.67 3.48 5.68
N LEU A 59 -1.34 4.34 4.92
CA LEU A 59 -2.64 4.02 4.30
C LEU A 59 -2.50 2.91 3.25
N ALA A 60 -1.41 2.89 2.46
CA ALA A 60 -1.12 1.81 1.52
C ALA A 60 -0.94 0.47 2.24
N ARG A 61 -0.15 0.43 3.32
CA ARG A 61 -0.02 -0.77 4.19
C ARG A 61 -1.36 -1.20 4.77
N SER A 62 -2.16 -0.24 5.22
CA SER A 62 -3.49 -0.53 5.78
C SER A 62 -4.41 -1.15 4.73
N ALA A 63 -4.35 -0.68 3.48
CA ALA A 63 -5.10 -1.26 2.37
C ALA A 63 -4.63 -2.69 2.06
N GLU A 64 -3.32 -2.97 2.01
CA GLU A 64 -2.77 -4.32 1.87
C GLU A 64 -3.29 -5.26 2.97
N GLN A 65 -3.24 -4.83 4.24
CA GLN A 65 -3.77 -5.63 5.36
C GLN A 65 -5.29 -5.84 5.27
N GLY A 66 -6.03 -4.83 4.82
CA GLY A 66 -7.46 -4.93 4.56
C GLY A 66 -7.79 -5.99 3.50
N LEU A 67 -7.07 -5.97 2.38
CA LEU A 67 -7.20 -6.95 1.30
C LEU A 67 -6.80 -8.36 1.74
N LYS A 68 -5.75 -8.47 2.56
CA LYS A 68 -5.34 -9.74 3.18
C LYS A 68 -6.44 -10.33 4.06
N ARG A 69 -7.08 -9.51 4.91
CA ARG A 69 -8.21 -9.94 5.76
C ARG A 69 -9.42 -10.39 4.96
N LYS A 70 -9.53 -9.95 3.70
CA LYS A 70 -10.58 -10.36 2.76
C LYS A 70 -10.18 -11.54 1.88
N GLU A 71 -9.00 -12.11 2.08
CA GLU A 71 -8.48 -13.23 1.29
C GLU A 71 -8.42 -12.90 -0.21
N ILE A 72 -8.15 -11.63 -0.54
CA ILE A 72 -7.93 -11.19 -1.92
C ILE A 72 -6.45 -11.26 -2.28
N ILE A 73 -5.58 -10.94 -1.31
CA ILE A 73 -4.12 -11.03 -1.44
C ILE A 73 -3.54 -11.80 -0.26
N SER A 74 -2.40 -12.45 -0.44
CA SER A 74 -1.64 -13.09 0.63
C SER A 74 -0.23 -12.51 0.69
N TYR A 75 0.41 -12.62 1.86
CA TYR A 75 1.83 -12.29 1.98
C TYR A 75 2.65 -13.58 1.97
N ASN A 76 3.45 -13.76 0.92
CA ASN A 76 4.35 -14.88 0.79
C ASN A 76 5.62 -14.62 1.61
N HIS A 77 5.75 -15.33 2.73
CA HIS A 77 6.86 -15.18 3.67
C HIS A 77 8.21 -15.65 3.10
N VAL A 78 8.21 -16.52 2.09
CA VAL A 78 9.44 -17.07 1.49
C VAL A 78 10.11 -16.02 0.60
N ILE A 79 9.33 -15.42 -0.30
CA ILE A 79 9.84 -14.39 -1.23
C ILE A 79 9.69 -12.96 -0.70
N ARG A 80 9.01 -12.78 0.44
CA ARG A 80 8.73 -11.49 1.10
C ARG A 80 7.94 -10.52 0.21
N LYS A 81 6.90 -11.02 -0.44
CA LYS A 81 6.07 -10.25 -1.39
C LYS A 81 4.58 -10.52 -1.17
N TRP A 82 3.77 -9.54 -1.54
CA TRP A 82 2.33 -9.71 -1.71
C TRP A 82 2.04 -10.42 -3.03
N GLU A 83 1.07 -11.31 -3.02
CA GLU A 83 0.56 -12.03 -4.18
C GLU A 83 -0.96 -12.02 -4.18
N LEU A 84 -1.56 -12.04 -5.38
CA LEU A 84 -2.99 -12.21 -5.54
C LEU A 84 -3.36 -13.68 -5.23
N ILE A 85 -4.47 -13.90 -4.52
CA ILE A 85 -5.01 -15.25 -4.24
C ILE A 85 -5.83 -15.74 -5.44
#